data_AF-A0A011NAB0-F1
#
_entry.id   AF-A0A011NAB0-F1
#
_cell.length_a   1.000
_cell.length_b   1.000
_cell.length_c   1.000
_cell.angle_alpha   90.00
_cell.angle_beta   90.00
_cell.angle_gamma   90.00
#
_symmetry.space_group_name_H-M   'P 1'
#
loop_
_entity.id
_entity.type
_entity.pdbx_description
1 polymer ?
#
loop_
_entity_poly.entity_id
_entity_poly.type
_entity_poly.pdbx_seq_one_letter_code
_entity_poly.pdbx_strand_id
1 'polypeptide(L)'
;MSRNDWHYLYNRKAWKQLRLDHLSKEPLCVFCQRDGKLTPATVVDHIKAHKGNLDLFFDANNLQSLCKLHHDSTKQKAELKQVNYIGCDENGLPIDPEHPFNLGRGG
;
A
#
# COMPACT_ATOMS: atom_id res chain seq x y z
N MET A 1 22.10 -4.06 -0.84
CA MET A 1 20.77 -3.45 -0.55
C MET A 1 20.63 -3.42 0.96
N SER A 2 20.70 -2.24 1.59
CA SER A 2 20.56 -2.13 3.04
C SER A 2 19.22 -2.73 3.45
N ARG A 3 19.24 -3.86 4.17
CA ARG A 3 18.04 -4.36 4.85
C ARG A 3 17.74 -3.31 5.92
N ASN A 4 16.77 -2.44 5.64
CA ASN A 4 16.33 -1.42 6.57
C ASN A 4 16.27 -2.02 7.99
N ASP A 5 17.07 -1.48 8.91
CA ASP A 5 17.40 -2.07 10.22
C ASP A 5 16.20 -2.33 11.12
N TRP A 6 15.01 -1.89 10.71
CA TRP A 6 13.75 -1.92 11.45
C TRP A 6 12.86 -3.12 11.11
N HIS A 7 13.28 -3.99 10.18
CA HIS A 7 12.45 -5.13 9.76
C HIS A 7 12.16 -6.11 10.91
N TYR A 8 13.06 -6.20 11.90
CA TYR A 8 12.85 -7.03 13.09
C TYR A 8 11.61 -6.62 13.91
N LEU A 9 11.13 -5.38 13.79
CA LEU A 9 9.93 -4.90 14.48
C LEU A 9 8.68 -5.67 14.06
N TYR A 10 8.59 -6.05 12.78
CA TYR A 10 7.50 -6.86 12.24
C TYR A 10 7.47 -8.29 12.79
N ASN A 11 8.60 -8.79 13.30
CA ASN A 11 8.68 -10.12 13.90
C ASN A 11 8.32 -10.14 15.39
N ARG A 12 8.19 -8.97 16.04
CA ARG A 12 7.85 -8.90 17.46
C ARG A 12 6.43 -9.41 17.73
N LYS A 13 6.25 -10.08 18.87
CA LYS A 13 4.93 -10.55 19.34
C LYS A 13 3.93 -9.40 19.49
N ALA A 14 4.41 -8.24 19.98
CA ALA A 14 3.61 -7.03 20.11
C ALA A 14 2.98 -6.60 18.77
N TRP A 15 3.73 -6.65 17.66
CA TRP A 15 3.21 -6.33 16.34
C TRP A 15 2.15 -7.33 15.88
N LYS A 16 2.40 -8.63 16.07
CA LYS A 16 1.44 -9.67 15.70
C LYS A 16 0.13 -9.52 16.46
N GLN A 17 0.19 -9.21 17.76
CA GLN A 17 -1.00 -8.96 18.57
C GLN A 17 -1.74 -7.70 18.10
N LEU A 18 -1.03 -6.57 17.95
CA LEU A 18 -1.61 -5.31 17.48
C LEU A 18 -2.28 -5.48 16.12
N ARG A 19 -1.65 -6.22 15.20
CA ARG A 19 -2.22 -6.54 13.89
C ARG A 19 -3.54 -7.32 14.01
N LEU A 20 -3.59 -8.33 14.87
CA LEU A 20 -4.80 -9.12 15.09
C LEU A 20 -5.90 -8.27 15.73
N ASP A 21 -5.57 -7.47 16.74
CA ASP A 21 -6.52 -6.60 17.43
C ASP A 21 -7.08 -5.53 16.47
N HIS A 22 -6.23 -4.95 15.62
CA HIS A 22 -6.65 -3.97 14.62
C HIS A 22 -7.54 -4.60 13.55
N LEU A 23 -7.18 -5.77 13.00
CA LEU A 23 -8.04 -6.49 12.05
C LEU A 23 -9.35 -6.97 12.67
N SER A 24 -9.37 -7.28 13.96
CA SER A 24 -10.60 -7.65 14.65
C SER A 24 -11.55 -6.46 14.84
N LYS A 25 -11.00 -5.25 15.01
CA LYS A 25 -11.79 -4.01 15.13
C LYS A 25 -12.23 -3.49 13.76
N GLU A 26 -11.34 -3.55 12.78
CA GLU A 26 -11.55 -3.08 11.42
C GLU A 26 -11.30 -4.24 10.43
N PRO A 27 -12.27 -5.16 10.26
CA PRO A 27 -12.10 -6.35 9.43
C PRO A 27 -12.21 -6.06 7.92
N LEU A 28 -12.56 -4.84 7.55
CA LEU A 28 -12.84 -4.45 6.17
C LEU A 28 -11.79 -3.47 5.65
N CYS A 29 -11.50 -3.55 4.35
CA CYS A 29 -10.60 -2.63 3.68
C CYS A 29 -11.18 -1.21 3.68
N VAL A 30 -10.42 -0.23 4.19
CA VAL A 30 -10.88 1.16 4.30
C VAL A 30 -11.16 1.79 2.93
N PHE A 31 -10.36 1.48 1.90
CA PHE A 31 -10.63 1.98 0.53
C PHE A 31 -11.87 1.35 -0.07
N CYS A 32 -12.02 0.02 0.04
CA CYS A 32 -13.22 -0.65 -0.46
C CYS A 32 -14.48 -0.09 0.22
N GLN A 33 -14.45 0.14 1.53
CA GLN A 33 -15.58 0.73 2.24
C GLN A 33 -15.94 2.13 1.71
N ARG A 34 -14.94 2.96 1.37
CA ARG A 34 -15.17 4.27 0.74
C ARG A 34 -15.82 4.16 -0.64
N ASP A 35 -15.47 3.12 -1.39
CA ASP A 35 -16.09 2.79 -2.68
C ASP A 35 -17.45 2.06 -2.56
N GLY A 36 -17.98 1.90 -1.34
CA GLY A 36 -19.23 1.15 -1.09
C GLY A 36 -19.10 -0.37 -1.23
N LYS A 37 -17.87 -0.90 -1.25
CA LYS A 37 -17.56 -2.33 -1.35
C LYS A 37 -17.15 -2.91 0.01
N LEU A 38 -17.73 -4.05 0.36
CA LEU A 38 -17.38 -4.78 1.57
C LEU A 38 -16.36 -5.87 1.25
N THR A 39 -15.08 -5.53 1.31
CA THR A 39 -13.97 -6.48 1.07
C THR A 39 -13.20 -6.71 2.36
N PRO A 40 -12.94 -7.97 2.75
CA PRO A 40 -12.16 -8.26 3.95
C PRO A 40 -10.72 -7.73 3.82
N ALA A 41 -10.25 -7.09 4.88
CA ALA A 41 -8.85 -6.70 5.02
C ALA A 41 -8.00 -7.93 5.37
N THR A 42 -6.86 -8.05 4.72
CA THR A 42 -5.90 -9.14 4.97
C THR A 42 -4.54 -8.62 5.41
N VAL A 43 -4.30 -7.33 5.24
CA VAL A 43 -3.04 -6.66 5.54
C VAL A 43 -3.34 -5.43 6.39
N VAL A 44 -2.45 -5.17 7.35
CA VAL A 44 -2.44 -3.92 8.11
C VAL A 44 -1.21 -3.17 7.66
N ASP A 45 -1.42 -1.95 7.18
CA ASP A 45 -0.38 -1.09 6.61
C ASP A 45 -0.24 0.18 7.46
N HIS A 46 0.95 0.78 7.46
CA HIS A 46 1.19 2.04 8.17
C HIS A 46 0.85 3.22 7.26
N ILE A 47 -0.07 4.10 7.68
CA ILE A 47 -0.46 5.30 6.93
C ILE A 47 0.75 6.21 6.70
N LYS A 48 1.54 6.46 7.75
CA LYS A 48 2.84 7.14 7.67
C LYS A 48 3.96 6.13 7.86
N ALA A 49 4.94 6.18 6.97
CA ALA A 49 6.14 5.36 7.07
C ALA A 49 6.87 5.66 8.39
N HIS A 50 6.97 4.65 9.25
CA HIS A 50 7.60 4.75 10.57
C HIS A 50 9.09 5.11 10.51
N LYS A 51 9.80 4.72 9.43
CA LYS A 51 11.27 4.90 9.25
C LYS A 51 12.07 4.49 10.49
N GLY A 52 11.50 3.58 11.29
CA GLY A 52 12.08 3.10 12.52
C GLY A 52 11.64 3.69 13.85
N ASN A 53 10.84 4.75 13.82
CA ASN A 53 10.24 5.29 15.02
C ASN A 53 9.26 4.25 15.61
N LEU A 54 9.52 3.80 16.84
CA LEU A 54 8.73 2.78 17.53
C LEU A 54 7.33 3.30 17.90
N ASP A 55 7.23 4.56 18.34
CA ASP A 55 5.94 5.16 18.68
C ASP A 55 5.04 5.21 17.46
N LEU A 56 5.59 5.61 16.31
CA LEU A 56 4.84 5.62 15.04
C LEU A 56 4.53 4.20 14.52
N PHE A 57 5.36 3.21 14.87
CA PHE A 57 5.18 1.82 14.44
C PHE A 57 4.05 1.12 15.20
N PHE A 58 3.91 1.41 16.50
CA PHE A 58 2.90 0.82 17.38
C PHE A 58 1.66 1.72 17.60
N ASP A 59 1.63 2.92 17.03
CA ASP A 59 0.46 3.79 17.06
C ASP A 59 -0.69 3.19 16.24
N ALA A 60 -1.77 2.81 16.94
CA ALA A 60 -2.97 2.26 16.32
C ALA A 60 -3.66 3.24 15.36
N ASN A 61 -3.50 4.57 15.56
CA ASN A 61 -4.06 5.58 14.66
C ASN A 61 -3.26 5.73 13.37
N ASN A 62 -2.03 5.21 13.34
CA ASN A 62 -1.19 5.19 12.16
C ASN A 62 -1.36 3.89 11.35
N LEU A 63 -2.28 3.01 11.74
CA LEU A 63 -2.56 1.75 11.05
C LEU A 63 -3.83 1.85 10.21
N GLN A 64 -3.83 1.14 9.08
CA GLN A 64 -4.99 1.00 8.21
C GLN A 64 -5.17 -0.46 7.76
N SER A 65 -6.40 -0.94 7.83
CA SER A 65 -6.81 -2.24 7.32
C SER A 65 -7.05 -2.19 5.80
N LEU A 66 -6.28 -2.98 5.05
CA LEU A 66 -6.30 -3.02 3.59
C LEU A 66 -6.48 -4.45 3.05
N CYS A 67 -7.15 -4.55 1.90
CA CYS A 67 -7.11 -5.79 1.11
C CYS A 67 -5.80 -5.85 0.30
N LYS A 68 -5.42 -7.06 -0.13
CA LYS A 68 -4.19 -7.29 -0.89
C LYS A 68 -4.09 -6.40 -2.14
N LEU A 69 -5.19 -6.26 -2.88
CA LEU A 69 -5.27 -5.38 -4.07
C LEU A 69 -4.91 -3.92 -3.76
N HIS A 70 -5.52 -3.34 -2.73
CA HIS A 70 -5.27 -1.95 -2.37
C HIS A 70 -3.91 -1.76 -1.70
N HIS A 71 -3.45 -2.73 -0.90
CA HIS A 71 -2.10 -2.69 -0.36
C HIS A 71 -1.04 -2.70 -1.47
N ASP A 72 -1.18 -3.59 -2.45
CA ASP A 72 -0.25 -3.69 -3.57
C ASP A 72 -0.34 -2.45 -4.48
N SER A 73 -1.56 -1.93 -4.71
CA SER A 73 -1.77 -0.68 -5.47
C SER A 73 -1.23 0.55 -4.75
N THR A 74 -1.35 0.65 -3.43
CA THR A 74 -0.75 1.76 -2.65
C THR A 74 0.77 1.72 -2.77
N LYS A 75 1.40 0.54 -2.74
CA LYS A 75 2.83 0.41 -3.03
C LYS A 75 3.17 0.81 -4.45
N GLN A 76 2.38 0.36 -5.42
CA GLN A 76 2.53 0.80 -6.80
C GLN A 76 2.41 2.32 -6.93
N LYS A 77 1.44 2.99 -6.30
CA LYS A 77 1.31 4.46 -6.32
C LYS A 77 2.46 5.18 -5.60
N ALA A 78 2.99 4.58 -4.53
CA ALA A 78 4.15 5.11 -3.82
C ALA A 78 5.43 5.04 -4.69
N GLU A 79 5.56 4.02 -5.53
CA GLU A 79 6.67 3.83 -6.46
C GLU A 79 6.46 4.56 -7.80
N LEU A 80 5.22 4.58 -8.31
CA LEU A 80 4.77 5.15 -9.59
C LEU A 80 4.37 6.62 -9.46
N LYS A 81 5.26 7.48 -8.97
CA LYS A 81 5.17 8.92 -9.27
C LYS A 81 5.38 9.21 -10.79
N GLN A 82 4.68 8.52 -11.69
CA GLN A 82 5.02 8.56 -13.11
C GLN A 82 3.88 8.37 -14.11
N VAL A 83 2.63 8.15 -13.70
CA VAL A 83 1.51 8.02 -14.65
C VAL A 83 0.26 8.71 -14.14
N ASN A 84 -0.17 9.74 -14.87
CA ASN A 84 -1.28 10.63 -14.50
C ASN A 84 -2.64 10.13 -15.03
N TYR A 85 -2.66 9.22 -16.01
CA TYR A 85 -3.90 8.71 -16.62
C TYR A 85 -3.89 7.18 -16.75
N ILE A 86 -4.99 6.55 -16.30
CA ILE A 86 -5.22 5.10 -16.42
C ILE A 86 -6.21 4.87 -17.57
N GLY A 87 -5.73 4.33 -18.69
CA GLY A 87 -6.53 3.92 -19.84
C GLY A 87 -5.66 3.52 -21.03
N CYS A 88 -6.20 2.64 -21.88
CA CYS A 88 -5.59 2.26 -23.16
C CYS A 88 -6.43 2.82 -24.31
N ASP A 89 -5.79 3.27 -25.39
CA ASP A 89 -6.48 3.68 -26.62
C ASP A 89 -7.04 2.47 -27.40
N GLU A 90 -7.70 2.73 -28.53
CA GLU A 90 -8.26 1.70 -29.43
C GLU A 90 -7.21 0.74 -30.03
N ASN A 91 -5.92 1.08 -29.91
CA ASN A 91 -4.79 0.29 -30.37
C ASN A 91 -4.09 -0.46 -29.22
N GLY A 92 -4.58 -0.32 -27.98
CA GLY A 92 -4.02 -0.95 -26.78
C GLY A 92 -2.82 -0.21 -26.19
N LEU A 93 -2.54 1.02 -26.61
CA LEU A 93 -1.44 1.85 -26.11
C LEU A 93 -1.86 2.66 -24.89
N PRO A 94 -0.96 2.85 -23.89
CA PRO A 94 -1.24 3.76 -22.78
C PRO A 94 -1.54 5.18 -23.28
N ILE A 95 -2.68 5.74 -22.84
CA ILE A 95 -3.11 7.10 -23.23
C ILE A 95 -2.15 8.16 -22.71
N ASP A 96 -1.46 7.88 -21.60
CA ASP A 96 -0.51 8.81 -20.99
C ASP A 96 0.73 8.98 -21.90
N PRO A 97 0.96 10.19 -22.47
CA PRO A 97 2.12 10.45 -23.33
C PRO A 97 3.45 10.28 -22.57
N GLU A 98 3.44 10.47 -21.25
CA GLU A 98 4.61 10.35 -20.38
C GLU A 98 4.77 8.91 -19.83
N HIS A 99 3.92 7.97 -20.27
CA HIS A 99 4.07 6.57 -19.89
C HIS A 99 5.44 6.03 -20.33
N PRO A 100 6.17 5.27 -19.49
CA PRO A 100 7.49 4.68 -19.84
C PRO A 100 7.50 3.84 -21.13
N PHE A 101 6.34 3.35 -21.56
CA PHE A 101 6.12 2.66 -22.84
C PHE A 101 6.21 3.61 -24.04
N ASN A 102 5.71 4.83 -23.90
CA ASN A 102 5.71 5.88 -24.93
C ASN A 102 7.01 6.68 -24.96
N LEU A 103 7.74 6.73 -23.84
CA LEU A 103 9.02 7.44 -23.71
C LEU A 103 10.23 6.74 -24.37
N GLY A 104 10.01 5.69 -25.17
CA GLY A 104 11.03 5.10 -26.03
C GLY A 104 12.37 4.88 -25.34
N ARG A 105 12.48 3.84 -24.50
CA ARG A 105 13.80 3.31 -24.12
C ARG A 105 14.49 2.81 -25.39
N GLY A 106 15.21 3.73 -26.05
CA GLY A 106 16.20 3.42 -27.07
C GLY A 106 17.19 2.38 -26.52
N GLY A 107 17.57 1.46 -27.40
CA GLY A 107 18.39 0.27 -27.11
C GLY A 107 19.76 0.54 -26.51
#